data_AF-A0A425VS31-F1
#
_entry.id   AF-A0A425VS31-F1
#
_cell.length_a   1.000
_cell.length_b   1.000
_cell.length_c   1.000
_cell.angle_alpha   90.00
_cell.angle_beta   90.00
_cell.angle_gamma   90.00
#
_symmetry.space_group_name_H-M   'P 1'
#
loop_
_entity.id
_entity.type
_entity.pdbx_description
1 polymer ?
#
loop_
_entity_poly.entity_id
_entity_poly.type
_entity_poly.pdbx_seq_one_letter_code
_entity_poly.pdbx_strand_id
1 'polypeptide(L)' 'MEFKDYVNSLPNEREQTIMDLAKICRVSNSTVYRWLRGDFMPDPLKRKVIADYLQKPEKELFPNV' A
#
# COMPACT_ATOMS: atom_id res chain seq x y z
N MET A 1 -2.52 -7.45 -9.43
CA MET A 1 -3.48 -7.48 -8.32
C MET A 1 -3.49 -6.10 -7.69
N GLU A 2 -4.65 -5.51 -7.40
CA GLU A 2 -4.73 -4.17 -6.81
C GLU A 2 -4.02 -4.12 -5.45
N PHE A 3 -3.55 -2.94 -5.04
CA PHE A 3 -2.78 -2.74 -3.82
C PHE A 3 -3.43 -3.36 -2.57
N LYS A 4 -4.72 -3.09 -2.35
CA LYS A 4 -5.47 -3.62 -1.19
C LYS A 4 -5.55 -5.15 -1.23
N ASP A 5 -5.77 -5.73 -2.40
CA ASP A 5 -5.96 -7.16 -2.57
C ASP A 5 -4.63 -7.87 -2.35
N TYR A 6 -3.54 -7.29 -2.86
CA TYR A 6 -2.19 -7.80 -2.66
C TYR A 6 -1.82 -7.85 -1.18
N VAL A 7 -1.93 -6.73 -0.46
CA VAL A 7 -1.54 -6.68 0.95
C VAL A 7 -2.42 -7.59 1.81
N ASN A 8 -3.71 -7.71 1.49
CA ASN A 8 -4.60 -8.63 2.20
C ASN A 8 -4.36 -10.12 1.86
N SER A 9 -3.71 -10.43 0.73
CA SER A 9 -3.35 -11.79 0.35
C SER A 9 -2.09 -12.32 1.04
N LEU A 10 -1.28 -11.45 1.65
CA LEU A 10 -0.02 -11.82 2.30
C LEU A 10 -0.27 -12.66 3.57
N PRO A 11 0.16 -13.94 3.62
CA PRO A 11 0.01 -14.76 4.81
C PRO A 11 1.05 -14.36 5.85
N ASN A 12 0.61 -14.03 7.07
CA ASN A 12 1.45 -13.71 8.23
C ASN A 12 2.37 -12.47 8.10
N GLU A 13 2.46 -11.84 6.93
CA GLU A 13 3.30 -10.64 6.72
C GLU A 13 2.51 -9.33 6.71
N ARG A 14 1.17 -9.40 6.67
CA ARG A 14 0.28 -8.23 6.53
C ARG A 14 0.58 -7.11 7.54
N GLU A 15 0.77 -7.44 8.81
CA GLU A 15 1.02 -6.43 9.85
C GLU A 15 2.40 -5.78 9.67
N GLN A 16 3.43 -6.58 9.37
CA GLN A 16 4.77 -6.06 9.08
C GLN A 16 4.78 -5.16 7.84
N THR A 17 4.09 -5.58 6.77
CA THR A 17 3.92 -4.75 5.57
C THR A 17 3.25 -3.42 5.90
N ILE A 18 2.21 -3.40 6.74
CA ILE A 18 1.56 -2.15 7.16
C ILE A 18 2.53 -1.24 7.91
N MET A 19 3.33 -1.80 8.84
CA MET A 19 4.33 -1.05 9.59
C MET A 19 5.44 -0.49 8.69
N ASP A 20 5.93 -1.29 7.76
CA ASP A 20 6.96 -0.86 6.81
C ASP A 20 6.44 0.24 5.89
N LEU A 21 5.23 0.08 5.33
CA LEU A 21 4.58 1.07 4.50
C LEU A 21 4.36 2.39 5.26
N ALA A 22 3.91 2.33 6.51
CA ALA A 22 3.74 3.50 7.36
C ALA A 22 5.08 4.25 7.54
N LYS A 23 6.16 3.50 7.81
CA LYS A 23 7.51 4.04 7.99
C LYS A 23 8.04 4.69 6.70
N ILE A 24 8.01 3.99 5.57
CA ILE A 24 8.60 4.50 4.31
C ILE A 24 7.76 5.63 3.70
N CYS A 25 6.43 5.60 3.87
CA CYS A 25 5.55 6.67 3.38
C CYS A 25 5.41 7.83 4.39
N ARG A 26 6.02 7.73 5.58
CA ARG A 26 5.97 8.73 6.66
C ARG A 26 4.54 9.11 7.07
N VAL A 27 3.71 8.09 7.27
CA VAL A 27 2.32 8.22 7.72
C VAL A 27 2.06 7.32 8.94
N SER A 28 0.89 7.46 9.57
CA SER A 28 0.47 6.53 10.62
C SER A 28 0.06 5.17 10.04
N ASN A 29 0.17 4.10 10.83
CA ASN A 29 -0.40 2.79 10.49
C ASN A 29 -1.90 2.91 10.16
N SER A 30 -2.63 3.77 10.88
CA SER A 30 -4.05 4.03 10.63
C SER A 30 -4.31 4.56 9.21
N THR A 31 -3.42 5.38 8.66
CA THR A 31 -3.50 5.86 7.28
C THR A 31 -3.39 4.70 6.29
N VAL A 32 -2.41 3.81 6.49
CA VAL A 32 -2.23 2.62 5.65
C VAL A 32 -3.45 1.70 5.73
N TYR A 33 -3.98 1.47 6.93
CA TYR A 33 -5.21 0.72 7.15
C TYR A 33 -6.40 1.31 6.36
N ARG A 34 -6.54 2.64 6.31
CA ARG A 34 -7.60 3.31 5.55
C ARG A 34 -7.41 3.17 4.04
N TRP A 35 -6.17 3.14 3.53
CA TRP A 35 -5.92 2.78 2.12
C TRP A 35 -6.36 1.35 1.81
N LEU A 36 -6.05 0.39 2.69
CA LEU A 36 -6.43 -1.01 2.52
C LEU A 36 -7.94 -1.26 2.63
N ARG A 37 -8.66 -0.41 3.37
CA ARG A 37 -10.13 -0.41 3.42
C ARG A 37 -10.77 0.29 2.22
N GLY A 38 -10.01 1.09 1.48
CA GLY A 38 -10.50 1.86 0.34
C GLY A 38 -11.16 3.19 0.71
N ASP A 39 -10.96 3.71 1.92
CA ASP A 39 -11.50 5.02 2.35
C ASP A 39 -11.02 6.15 1.43
N PHE A 40 -9.75 6.09 1.02
CA PHE A 40 -9.10 7.01 0.08
C PHE A 40 -7.82 6.37 -0.47
N MET A 41 -7.29 6.92 -1.56
CA MET A 41 -6.07 6.44 -2.20
C MET A 41 -4.82 7.19 -1.72
N PRO A 42 -3.65 6.53 -1.70
CA PRO A 42 -2.38 7.22 -1.52
C PRO A 42 -2.14 8.26 -2.63
N ASP A 43 -1.50 9.38 -2.30
CA ASP A 43 -1.06 10.38 -3.29
C ASP A 43 0.05 9.83 -4.22
N PRO A 44 0.32 10.48 -5.38
CA PRO A 44 1.24 9.95 -6.39
C PRO A 44 2.65 9.62 -5.88
N LEU A 45 3.21 10.43 -4.96
CA LEU A 45 4.53 10.15 -4.40
C LEU A 45 4.51 8.88 -3.55
N LYS A 46 3.46 8.69 -2.74
CA LYS A 46 3.30 7.49 -1.92
C LYS A 46 3.03 6.25 -2.78
N ARG A 47 2.26 6.36 -3.86
CA ARG A 47 2.04 5.24 -4.79
C ARG A 47 3.33 4.72 -5.40
N LYS A 48 4.22 5.62 -5.84
CA LYS A 48 5.55 5.25 -6.33
C LYS A 48 6.37 4.53 -5.26
N VAL A 49 6.43 5.07 -4.04
CA VAL A 49 7.15 4.43 -2.91
C VAL A 49 6.61 3.04 -2.59
N ILE A 50 5.28 2.87 -2.58
CA ILE A 50 4.62 1.59 -2.37
C ILE A 50 4.97 0.59 -3.50
N ALA A 51 4.92 1.04 -4.75
CA ALA A 51 5.24 0.23 -5.92
C ALA A 51 6.69 -0.27 -5.89
N ASP A 52 7.64 0.62 -5.56
CA ASP A 52 9.06 0.30 -5.44
C ASP A 52 9.31 -0.71 -4.30
N TYR A 53 8.68 -0.52 -3.14
CA TYR A 53 8.81 -1.43 -1.99
C TYR A 53 8.22 -2.81 -2.27
N LEU A 54 7.06 -2.87 -2.92
CA LEU A 54 6.39 -4.13 -3.27
C LEU A 54 6.96 -4.79 -4.53
N GLN A 55 7.93 -4.15 -5.19
CA GLN A 55 8.52 -4.59 -6.46
C GLN A 55 7.45 -4.90 -7.52
N LYS A 56 6.45 -4.03 -7.61
CA LYS A 56 5.30 -4.17 -8.52
C LYS A 56 5.07 -2.88 -9.31
N PRO A 57 4.60 -2.97 -10.57
CA PRO A 57 4.26 -1.77 -11.34
C PRO A 57 3.18 -0.94 -10.64
N GLU A 58 3.37 0.39 -10.57
CA GLU A 58 2.35 1.29 -9.99
C GLU A 58 0.99 1.13 -10.68
N LYS A 59 0.97 0.97 -12.01
CA LYS A 59 -0.25 0.74 -12.80
C LYS A 59 -0.98 -0.56 -12.47
N GLU A 60 -0.27 -1.57 -11.95
CA GLU A 60 -0.90 -2.83 -11.51
C GLU A 60 -1.57 -2.65 -10.14
N LEU A 61 -0.90 -1.92 -9.24
CA LEU A 61 -1.36 -1.68 -7.88
C LEU A 61 -2.50 -0.65 -7.82
N PHE A 62 -2.50 0.33 -8.71
CA PHE A 62 -3.42 1.46 -8.74
C PHE A 62 -3.93 1.72 -10.18
N PRO A 63 -4.78 0.84 -10.74
CA PRO A 63 -5.16 0.89 -12.16
C PRO A 63 -6.10 2.05 -12.53
N ASN A 64 -6.79 2.64 -11.55
CA ASN A 64 -7.85 3.63 -11.76
C ASN A 64 -7.43 5.06 -11.40
N VAL A 65 -6.11 5.34 -11.36
CA VAL A 65 -5.56 6.64 -10.95
C VAL A 65 -4.56 7.18 -11.94
#